data_AF-A0A0K8JE44-F1
#
_entry.id   AF-A0A0K8JE44-F1
#
_cell.length_a   1.000
_cell.length_b   1.000
_cell.length_c   1.000
_cell.angle_alpha   90.00
_cell.angle_beta   90.00
_cell.angle_gamma   90.00
#
_symmetry.space_group_name_H-M   'P 1'
#
loop_
_entity.id
_entity.type
_entity.pdbx_description
1 polymer ?
#
loop_
_entity_poly.entity_id
_entity_poly.type
_entity_poly.pdbx_seq_one_letter_code
_entity_poly.pdbx_strand_id
1 'polypeptide(L)'
;MSAELLQVFQTLIGQTMQAGQLADYVLGVVESSSPLSIRIEQKETITEEFLILTDAVRDYDVDIEVSHVTENRAGGSGDPAFASHNHDYTGRKKIRVYNGLHVGENVILLRQAGGQEFVVLSRVFNHTNLTGQWG
;
A
#
# COMPACT_ATOMS: atom_id res chain seq x y z
N MET A 1 -9.43 -52.60 9.23
CA MET A 1 -10.51 -52.20 8.29
C MET A 1 -11.14 -50.84 8.64
N SER A 2 -11.63 -50.56 9.86
CA SER A 2 -12.29 -49.26 10.15
C SER A 2 -11.32 -48.10 10.43
N ALA A 3 -10.17 -48.36 11.08
CA ALA A 3 -9.21 -47.32 11.46
C ALA A 3 -8.43 -46.75 10.27
N GLU A 4 -7.99 -47.60 9.35
CA GLU A 4 -7.26 -47.18 8.14
C GLU A 4 -8.13 -46.32 7.22
N LEU A 5 -9.41 -46.68 7.05
CA LEU A 5 -10.34 -45.89 6.25
C LEU A 5 -10.59 -44.50 6.87
N LEU A 6 -10.74 -44.43 8.21
CA LEU A 6 -10.88 -43.16 8.92
C LEU A 6 -9.63 -42.29 8.72
N GLN A 7 -8.45 -42.90 8.76
CA GLN A 7 -7.17 -42.20 8.58
C GLN A 7 -7.02 -41.67 7.15
N VAL A 8 -7.42 -42.46 6.14
CA VAL A 8 -7.49 -42.02 4.74
C VAL A 8 -8.45 -40.84 4.58
N PHE A 9 -9.64 -40.87 5.19
CA PHE A 9 -10.56 -39.74 5.16
C PHE A 9 -9.98 -38.49 5.84
N GLN A 10 -9.33 -38.64 6.99
CA GLN A 10 -8.66 -37.52 7.68
C GLN A 10 -7.54 -36.92 6.82
N THR A 11 -6.73 -37.75 6.17
CA THR A 11 -5.68 -37.29 5.25
C THR A 11 -6.29 -36.57 4.04
N LEU A 12 -7.33 -37.13 3.43
CA LEU A 12 -7.97 -36.56 2.25
C LEU A 12 -8.67 -35.23 2.56
N ILE A 13 -9.33 -35.13 3.71
CA ILE A 13 -9.90 -33.88 4.22
C ILE A 13 -8.79 -32.86 4.48
N GLY A 14 -7.70 -33.25 5.15
CA GLY A 14 -6.56 -32.37 5.42
C GLY A 14 -5.89 -31.85 4.14
N GLN A 15 -5.70 -32.72 3.15
CA GLN A 15 -5.16 -32.37 1.84
C GLN A 15 -6.12 -31.46 1.06
N THR A 16 -7.43 -31.71 1.12
CA THR A 16 -8.44 -30.87 0.45
C THR A 16 -8.56 -29.50 1.12
N MET A 17 -8.43 -29.41 2.44
CA MET A 17 -8.40 -28.14 3.18
C MET A 17 -7.11 -27.36 2.94
N GLN A 18 -5.95 -28.04 2.87
CA GLN A 18 -4.67 -27.40 2.49
C GLN A 18 -4.67 -26.95 1.02
N ALA A 19 -5.13 -27.80 0.11
CA ALA A 19 -5.29 -27.43 -1.30
C ALA A 19 -6.33 -26.30 -1.48
N GLY A 20 -7.27 -26.21 -0.55
CA GLY A 20 -8.25 -25.14 -0.45
C GLY A 20 -7.74 -23.88 0.27
N GLN A 21 -6.45 -23.71 0.56
CA GLN A 21 -5.89 -22.42 1.02
C GLN A 21 -6.14 -21.34 -0.05
N LEU A 22 -7.33 -20.73 -0.02
CA LEU A 22 -7.84 -19.80 -1.03
C LEU A 22 -7.01 -18.50 -1.09
N ALA A 23 -6.33 -18.14 0.00
CA ALA A 23 -5.32 -17.10 0.07
C ALA A 23 -4.50 -17.29 1.36
N ASP A 24 -3.19 -17.11 1.26
CA ASP A 24 -2.31 -16.92 2.41
C ASP A 24 -1.71 -15.51 2.32
N TYR A 25 -1.34 -14.94 3.46
CA TYR A 25 -0.60 -13.68 3.48
C TYR A 25 0.84 -13.94 3.86
N VAL A 26 1.74 -13.23 3.20
CA VAL A 26 3.17 -13.28 3.50
C VAL A 26 3.69 -11.88 3.72
N LEU A 27 4.72 -11.78 4.55
CA LEU A 27 5.48 -10.54 4.71
C LEU A 27 6.63 -10.54 3.71
N GLY A 28 6.87 -9.37 3.13
CA GLY A 28 7.98 -9.13 2.22
C GLY A 28 8.71 -7.84 2.53
N VAL A 29 9.93 -7.75 2.03
CA VAL A 29 10.78 -6.56 2.09
C VAL A 29 11.09 -6.10 0.68
N VAL A 30 10.88 -4.81 0.40
CA VAL A 30 11.17 -4.20 -0.90
C VAL A 30 12.69 -4.17 -1.12
N GLU A 31 13.17 -4.80 -2.20
CA GLU A 31 14.59 -4.86 -2.55
C GLU A 31 14.98 -3.79 -3.60
N SER A 32 14.08 -3.52 -4.56
CA SER A 32 14.22 -2.46 -5.55
C SER A 32 12.88 -1.80 -5.83
N SER A 33 12.87 -0.52 -6.21
CA SER A 33 11.64 0.22 -6.53
C SER A 33 11.45 0.55 -8.02
N SER A 34 12.47 0.33 -8.85
CA SER A 34 12.41 0.53 -10.31
C SER A 34 13.49 -0.30 -11.02
N PRO A 35 13.18 -1.50 -11.55
CA PRO A 35 11.88 -2.17 -11.44
C PRO A 35 11.56 -2.58 -10.00
N LEU A 36 10.29 -2.68 -9.65
CA LEU A 36 9.88 -3.10 -8.30
C LEU A 36 10.23 -4.59 -8.07
N SER A 37 10.81 -4.91 -6.91
CA SER A 37 10.96 -6.29 -6.46
C SER A 37 10.82 -6.41 -4.95
N ILE A 38 10.20 -7.51 -4.51
CA ILE A 38 9.92 -7.78 -3.10
C ILE A 38 10.40 -9.19 -2.77
N ARG A 39 11.25 -9.30 -1.75
CA ARG A 39 11.70 -10.60 -1.22
C ARG A 39 10.81 -11.05 -0.07
N ILE A 40 10.34 -12.28 -0.13
CA ILE A 40 9.58 -12.94 0.95
C ILE A 40 10.49 -13.88 1.76
N GLU A 41 10.08 -14.25 2.98
CA GLU A 41 10.92 -15.03 3.93
C GLU A 41 11.42 -16.37 3.38
N GLN A 42 10.71 -16.95 2.41
CA GLN A 42 11.08 -18.20 1.73
C GLN A 42 12.17 -18.02 0.65
N LYS A 43 12.84 -16.85 0.61
CA LYS A 43 13.92 -16.45 -0.31
C LYS A 43 13.53 -16.38 -1.80
N GLU A 44 12.24 -16.32 -2.09
CA GLU A 44 11.76 -15.99 -3.42
C GLU A 44 11.70 -14.46 -3.56
N THR A 45 12.25 -13.93 -4.66
CA THR A 45 12.10 -12.52 -5.03
C THR A 45 11.00 -12.45 -6.09
N ILE A 46 9.94 -11.71 -5.77
CA ILE A 46 8.81 -11.48 -6.67
C ILE A 46 9.10 -10.20 -7.46
N THR A 47 9.10 -10.30 -8.78
CA THR A 47 9.34 -9.20 -9.71
C THR A 47 8.05 -8.44 -10.03
N GLU A 48 8.20 -7.20 -10.49
CA GLU A 48 7.10 -6.24 -10.76
C GLU A 48 5.94 -6.83 -11.56
N GLU A 49 6.22 -7.69 -12.55
CA GLU A 49 5.21 -8.32 -13.40
C GLU A 49 4.28 -9.30 -12.66
N PHE A 50 4.67 -9.79 -11.49
CA PHE A 50 3.84 -10.66 -10.64
C PHE A 50 3.22 -9.90 -9.45
N LEU A 51 3.38 -8.58 -9.39
CA LEU A 51 2.88 -7.73 -8.30
C LEU A 51 1.69 -6.90 -8.77
N ILE A 52 0.56 -7.06 -8.08
CA ILE A 52 -0.61 -6.20 -8.24
C ILE A 52 -0.59 -5.17 -7.11
N LEU A 53 -0.43 -3.90 -7.45
CA LEU A 53 -0.34 -2.82 -6.48
C LEU A 53 -1.69 -2.17 -6.21
N THR A 54 -2.04 -2.03 -4.94
CA THR A 54 -3.18 -1.20 -4.50
C THR A 54 -2.77 0.27 -4.37
N ASP A 55 -3.74 1.18 -4.28
CA ASP A 55 -3.49 2.60 -4.00
C ASP A 55 -2.80 2.82 -2.64
N ALA A 56 -2.78 1.81 -1.76
CA ALA A 56 -2.08 1.85 -0.49
C ALA A 56 -0.54 1.77 -0.63
N VAL A 57 -0.02 1.39 -1.81
CA VAL A 57 1.42 1.14 -2.03
C VAL A 57 1.95 1.62 -3.39
N ARG A 58 1.14 2.35 -4.16
CA ARG A 58 1.56 3.01 -5.41
C ARG A 58 1.23 4.48 -5.37
N ASP A 59 1.97 5.30 -6.09
CA ASP A 59 1.54 6.68 -6.29
C ASP A 59 0.27 6.73 -7.16
N TYR A 60 -0.71 7.53 -6.74
CA TYR A 60 -2.00 7.65 -7.43
C TYR A 60 -2.56 9.07 -7.40
N ASP A 61 -3.44 9.36 -8.36
CA ASP A 61 -4.18 10.62 -8.44
C ASP A 61 -5.59 10.40 -7.93
N VAL A 62 -6.09 11.30 -7.09
CA VAL A 62 -7.45 11.22 -6.54
C VAL A 62 -8.08 12.60 -6.44
N ASP A 63 -9.39 12.65 -6.69
CA ASP A 63 -10.20 13.82 -6.43
C ASP A 63 -10.64 13.83 -4.97
N ILE A 64 -10.42 14.96 -4.29
CA ILE A 64 -10.90 15.22 -2.93
C ILE A 64 -11.88 16.41 -2.95
N GLU A 65 -12.78 16.46 -1.99
CA GLU A 65 -13.56 17.66 -1.68
C GLU A 65 -12.87 18.40 -0.53
N VAL A 66 -12.67 19.71 -0.68
CA VAL A 66 -12.02 20.53 0.34
C VAL A 66 -12.97 21.62 0.82
N SER A 67 -12.89 21.95 2.11
CA SER A 67 -13.65 23.04 2.72
C SER A 67 -12.79 23.73 3.79
N HIS A 68 -11.72 24.39 3.35
CA HIS A 68 -10.77 25.09 4.23
C HIS A 68 -10.58 26.55 3.81
N VAL A 69 -10.00 27.34 4.71
CA VAL A 69 -9.46 28.66 4.43
C VAL A 69 -7.98 28.67 4.81
N THR A 70 -7.17 29.44 4.08
CA THR A 70 -5.77 29.62 4.48
C THR A 70 -5.68 30.40 5.80
N GLU A 71 -4.55 30.29 6.49
CA GLU A 71 -4.24 31.22 7.57
C GLU A 71 -4.14 32.66 7.03
N ASN A 72 -4.49 33.62 7.89
CA ASN A 72 -4.32 35.04 7.58
C ASN A 72 -2.84 35.36 7.41
N ARG A 73 -2.47 35.96 6.27
CA ARG A 73 -1.12 36.47 6.03
C ARG A 73 -1.17 37.89 5.48
N ALA A 74 -0.23 38.72 5.94
CA ALA A 74 0.02 40.06 5.42
C ALA A 74 1.35 40.06 4.65
N GLY A 75 1.48 40.92 3.64
CA GLY A 75 2.67 40.95 2.79
C GLY A 75 3.09 42.37 2.44
N GLY A 76 3.86 43.06 3.29
CA GLY A 76 4.42 44.37 2.95
C GLY A 76 4.53 45.35 4.12
N SER A 77 5.27 46.43 3.89
CA SER A 77 5.73 47.41 4.89
C SER A 77 4.67 48.43 5.36
N GLY A 78 3.40 48.02 5.50
CA GLY A 78 2.33 48.84 6.09
C GLY A 78 1.39 49.59 5.14
N ASP A 79 1.39 49.30 3.84
CA ASP A 79 0.33 49.78 2.92
C ASP A 79 -0.99 49.00 3.18
N PRO A 80 -2.16 49.68 3.29
CA PRO A 80 -3.46 49.02 3.44
C PRO A 80 -3.77 47.95 2.39
N ALA A 81 -3.22 48.07 1.18
CA ALA A 81 -3.37 47.06 0.12
C ALA A 81 -2.72 45.70 0.48
N PHE A 82 -1.86 45.66 1.49
CA PHE A 82 -1.19 44.46 2.00
C PHE A 82 -1.77 43.96 3.33
N ALA A 83 -2.98 44.40 3.69
CA ALA A 83 -3.66 43.98 4.90
C ALA A 83 -3.78 42.44 4.97
N SER A 84 -3.76 41.93 6.20
CA SER A 84 -3.86 40.50 6.48
C SER A 84 -5.19 39.96 5.96
N HIS A 85 -5.13 38.94 5.11
CA HIS A 85 -6.29 38.27 4.55
C HIS A 85 -6.02 36.78 4.37
N ASN A 86 -7.07 36.04 4.05
CA ASN A 86 -7.04 34.63 3.73
C ASN A 86 -7.72 34.36 2.38
N HIS A 87 -7.63 33.11 1.94
CA HIS A 87 -8.30 32.63 0.74
C HIS A 87 -9.10 31.37 1.05
N ASP A 88 -10.27 31.27 0.43
CA ASP A 88 -11.05 30.04 0.39
C ASP A 88 -10.31 28.99 -0.44
N TYR A 89 -10.16 27.80 0.13
CA TYR A 89 -9.71 26.61 -0.54
C TYR A 89 -10.82 25.57 -0.45
N THR A 90 -11.80 25.71 -1.34
CA THR A 90 -13.03 24.93 -1.35
C THR A 90 -13.28 24.22 -2.68
N GLY A 91 -14.15 23.21 -2.67
CA GLY A 91 -14.59 22.48 -3.86
C GLY A 91 -13.76 21.22 -4.15
N ARG A 92 -14.09 20.58 -5.27
CA ARG A 92 -13.36 19.42 -5.80
C ARG A 92 -11.96 19.80 -6.29
N LYS A 93 -10.93 19.12 -5.78
CA LYS A 93 -9.52 19.28 -6.16
C LYS A 93 -8.91 17.93 -6.49
N LYS A 94 -8.04 17.89 -7.50
CA LYS A 94 -7.19 16.72 -7.76
C LYS A 94 -5.89 16.85 -6.97
N ILE A 95 -5.51 15.80 -6.26
CA ILE A 95 -4.20 15.69 -5.61
C ILE A 95 -3.45 14.46 -6.12
N ARG A 96 -2.12 14.52 -6.04
CA ARG A 96 -1.22 13.36 -6.19
C ARG A 96 -0.88 12.86 -4.80
N VAL A 97 -1.15 11.59 -4.53
CA VAL A 97 -0.71 10.91 -3.31
C VAL A 97 0.55 10.14 -3.65
N TYR A 98 1.66 10.51 -3.01
CA TYR A 98 2.94 9.80 -3.13
C TYR A 98 2.97 8.65 -2.13
N ASN A 99 2.58 7.48 -2.60
CA ASN A 99 2.40 6.27 -1.80
C ASN A 99 3.17 5.09 -2.38
N GLY A 100 4.10 5.31 -3.31
CA GLY A 100 4.96 4.30 -3.93
C GLY A 100 6.01 3.73 -2.97
N LEU A 101 6.30 2.44 -3.12
CA LEU A 101 7.20 1.70 -2.23
C LEU A 101 8.66 2.16 -2.35
N HIS A 102 9.32 2.20 -1.19
CA HIS A 102 10.76 2.47 -1.09
C HIS A 102 11.53 1.22 -0.63
N VAL A 103 12.80 1.13 -1.02
CA VAL A 103 13.69 0.02 -0.63
C VAL A 103 13.77 -0.08 0.90
N GLY A 104 13.64 -1.31 1.41
CA GLY A 104 13.64 -1.61 2.83
C GLY A 104 12.26 -1.55 3.51
N GLU A 105 11.22 -1.09 2.82
CA GLU A 105 9.87 -1.10 3.38
C GLU A 105 9.35 -2.53 3.52
N ASN A 106 8.66 -2.78 4.63
CA ASN A 106 8.02 -4.07 4.91
C ASN A 106 6.56 -4.00 4.46
N VAL A 107 6.11 -5.00 3.74
CA VAL A 107 4.77 -5.03 3.13
C VAL A 107 4.06 -6.35 3.39
N ILE A 108 2.74 -6.30 3.37
CA ILE A 108 1.86 -7.45 3.42
C ILE A 108 1.44 -7.79 1.99
N LEU A 109 1.65 -9.04 1.58
CA LEU A 109 1.23 -9.55 0.28
C LEU A 109 0.17 -10.63 0.47
N LEU A 110 -0.83 -10.65 -0.42
CA LEU A 110 -1.81 -11.71 -0.53
C LEU A 110 -1.52 -12.51 -1.79
N ARG A 111 -1.30 -13.83 -1.64
CA ARG A 111 -1.06 -14.71 -2.78
C ARG A 111 -2.37 -15.04 -3.49
N GLN A 112 -2.40 -14.94 -4.82
CA GLN A 112 -3.51 -15.43 -5.63
C GLN A 112 -3.60 -16.97 -5.54
N ALA A 113 -4.78 -17.50 -5.23
CA ALA A 113 -5.01 -18.95 -5.27
C ALA A 113 -4.72 -19.54 -6.66
N GLY A 114 -3.91 -20.61 -6.70
CA GLY A 114 -3.54 -21.29 -7.93
C GLY A 114 -2.63 -20.51 -8.87
N GLY A 115 -2.19 -19.31 -8.49
CA GLY A 115 -1.35 -18.41 -9.29
C GLY A 115 0.04 -18.16 -8.68
N GLN A 116 0.79 -17.33 -9.41
CA GLN A 116 2.09 -16.80 -9.00
C GLN A 116 2.00 -15.29 -8.65
N GLU A 117 0.86 -14.65 -8.90
CA GLU A 117 0.66 -13.23 -8.61
C GLU A 117 0.42 -12.99 -7.12
N PHE A 118 0.87 -11.81 -6.67
CA PHE A 118 0.65 -11.30 -5.33
C PHE A 118 0.02 -9.91 -5.38
N VAL A 119 -1.04 -9.71 -4.60
CA VAL A 119 -1.57 -8.38 -4.33
C VAL A 119 -0.81 -7.78 -3.16
N VAL A 120 -0.15 -6.64 -3.37
CA VAL A 120 0.52 -5.90 -2.30
C VAL A 120 -0.52 -5.03 -1.60
N LEU A 121 -0.91 -5.46 -0.39
CA LEU A 121 -2.05 -4.90 0.33
C LEU A 121 -1.71 -3.57 1.00
N SER A 122 -0.61 -3.52 1.75
CA SER A 122 -0.19 -2.32 2.48
C SER A 122 1.26 -2.43 2.95
N ARG A 123 1.81 -1.30 3.42
CA ARG A 123 2.99 -1.28 4.29
C ARG A 123 2.63 -1.77 5.70
N VAL A 124 3.62 -2.29 6.41
CA VAL A 124 3.51 -2.67 7.84
C VAL A 124 3.85 -1.50 8.76
N PHE A 125 4.75 -0.62 8.32
CA PHE A 125 5.25 0.51 9.09
C PHE A 125 5.01 1.84 8.36
N ASN A 126 5.32 2.95 9.03
CA ASN A 126 5.28 4.28 8.44
C ASN A 126 6.14 4.37 7.18
N HIS A 127 5.77 5.29 6.30
CA HIS A 127 6.54 5.59 5.10
C HIS A 127 7.98 5.97 5.46
N THR A 128 8.90 5.48 4.65
CA THR A 128 10.30 5.90 4.71
C THR A 128 10.56 7.00 3.68
N ASN A 129 11.64 7.75 3.84
CA ASN A 129 12.08 8.77 2.86
C ASN A 129 11.07 9.89 2.55
N LEU A 130 10.23 10.26 3.52
CA LEU A 130 9.32 11.38 3.39
C LEU A 130 10.11 12.69 3.23
N THR A 131 9.80 13.46 2.18
CA THR A 131 10.42 14.76 1.88
C THR A 131 9.47 15.95 2.10
N GLY A 132 8.25 15.68 2.56
CA GLY A 132 7.28 16.71 2.90
C GLY A 132 7.74 17.59 4.06
N GLN A 133 7.27 18.84 4.08
CA GLN A 133 7.53 19.79 5.15
C GLN A 133 6.32 19.86 6.08
N TRP A 134 6.57 19.93 7.39
CA TRP A 134 5.57 20.39 8.34
C TRP A 134 5.54 21.93 8.32
N GLY A 135 4.35 22.50 8.44
CA GLY A 135 4.15 23.96 8.56
C GLY A 135 4.71 24.52 9.85
#